data_AF-A0A658BP54-F1
#
_entry.id   AF-A0A658BP54-F1
#
_cell.length_a   1.000
_cell.length_b   1.000
_cell.length_c   1.000
_cell.angle_alpha   90.00
_cell.angle_beta   90.00
_cell.angle_gamma   90.00
#
_symmetry.space_group_name_H-M   'P 1'
#
loop_
_entity.id
_entity.type
_entity.pdbx_description
1 polymer ?
#
loop_
_entity_poly.entity_id
_entity_poly.type
_entity_poly.pdbx_seq_one_letter_code
_entity_poly.pdbx_strand_id
1 'polypeptide(L)'
;MYLDRIHTFQTGVSLEISTAAIQALIADATEGDRFPELVQIKRPEDIFPYLTVTVHRGADALMQRRSRWAREIRNDVLAGKAVSYGRFTKLFWRDIDEEDPDGDEWHRHFASTFFAGEITSLLDKVRSAQRALQRSNDVLIRMNWDFLSRVITPKDQPAF
;
A
#
# COMPACT_ATOMS: atom_id res chain seq x y z
N MET A 1 11.55 -2.07 8.64
CA MET A 1 10.88 -2.05 7.33
C MET A 1 11.71 -1.22 6.38
N TYR A 2 11.81 -1.71 5.16
CA TYR A 2 12.41 -1.01 4.01
C TYR A 2 11.40 -0.06 3.36
N LEU A 3 10.10 -0.34 3.55
CA LEU A 3 9.04 0.66 3.46
C LEU A 3 9.20 1.70 4.59
N ASP A 4 8.64 2.90 4.40
CA ASP A 4 8.81 4.07 5.27
C ASP A 4 10.27 4.57 5.32
N ARG A 5 10.99 4.45 4.20
CA ARG A 5 12.33 5.00 3.99
C ARG A 5 12.41 5.70 2.66
N ILE A 6 13.31 6.70 2.59
CA ILE A 6 13.62 7.39 1.35
C ILE A 6 14.54 6.52 0.50
N HIS A 7 14.07 6.15 -0.68
CA HIS A 7 14.81 5.48 -1.74
C HIS A 7 15.22 6.52 -2.77
N THR A 8 16.46 6.46 -3.25
CA THR A 8 16.96 7.38 -4.27
C THR A 8 17.37 6.60 -5.51
N PHE A 9 16.80 6.95 -6.65
CA PHE A 9 17.13 6.38 -7.95
C PHE A 9 18.40 6.99 -8.52
N GLN A 10 19.03 6.33 -9.49
CA GLN A 10 20.24 6.83 -10.14
C GLN A 10 20.00 8.16 -10.87
N THR A 11 18.76 8.42 -11.28
CA THR A 11 18.36 9.71 -11.89
C THR A 11 18.26 10.86 -10.89
N GLY A 12 18.50 10.61 -9.59
CA GLY A 12 18.40 11.59 -8.53
C GLY A 12 16.98 11.80 -7.99
N VAL A 13 16.00 10.99 -8.44
CA VAL A 13 14.66 10.98 -7.86
C VAL A 13 14.72 10.33 -6.48
N SER A 14 14.30 11.04 -5.44
CA SER A 14 14.17 10.49 -4.09
C SER A 14 12.70 10.38 -3.72
N LEU A 15 12.26 9.20 -3.29
CA LEU A 15 10.87 8.93 -2.93
C LEU A 15 10.74 8.02 -1.73
N GLU A 16 9.57 8.00 -1.11
CA GLU A 16 9.24 7.16 0.02
C GLU A 16 7.90 6.47 -0.23
N ILE A 17 7.81 5.17 0.09
CA ILE A 17 6.54 4.46 0.17
C ILE A 17 6.13 4.39 1.63
N SER A 18 5.02 5.05 1.98
CA SER A 18 4.52 5.07 3.34
C SER A 18 3.46 3.99 3.59
N THR A 19 3.55 3.36 4.76
CA THR A 19 2.60 2.39 5.32
C THR A 19 1.74 2.97 6.45
N ALA A 20 1.83 4.29 6.67
CA ALA A 20 1.11 4.96 7.76
C ALA A 20 -0.40 4.68 7.74
N ALA A 21 -1.02 4.61 6.55
CA ALA A 21 -2.46 4.36 6.43
C ALA A 21 -2.86 2.94 6.85
N ILE A 22 -2.05 1.91 6.58
CA ILE A 22 -2.33 0.55 7.04
C ILE A 22 -2.08 0.43 8.56
N GLN A 23 -1.08 1.14 9.08
CA GLN A 23 -0.82 1.17 10.53
C GLN A 23 -1.95 1.87 11.29
N ALA A 24 -2.45 3.00 10.76
CA ALA A 24 -3.61 3.70 11.28
C ALA A 24 -4.85 2.81 11.24
N LEU A 25 -5.12 2.11 10.13
CA LEU A 25 -6.24 1.18 10.06
C LEU A 25 -6.18 0.08 11.12
N ILE A 26 -4.99 -0.46 11.40
CA ILE A 26 -4.80 -1.46 12.47
C ILE A 26 -5.14 -0.84 13.83
N ALA A 27 -4.66 0.38 14.11
CA ALA A 27 -4.93 1.08 15.36
C ALA A 27 -6.43 1.39 15.54
N ASP A 28 -7.06 1.99 14.52
CA ASP A 28 -8.50 2.29 14.51
C ASP A 28 -9.33 1.02 14.77
N ALA A 29 -8.98 -0.09 14.10
CA ALA A 29 -9.65 -1.39 14.28
C ALA A 29 -9.51 -1.95 15.69
N THR A 30 -8.36 -1.73 16.36
CA THR A 30 -8.18 -2.12 17.76
C THR A 30 -9.00 -1.29 18.74
N GLU A 31 -9.39 -0.07 18.35
CA GLU A 31 -10.30 0.80 19.10
C GLU A 31 -11.78 0.51 18.79
N GLY A 32 -12.06 -0.42 17.86
CA GLY A 32 -13.41 -0.83 17.46
C GLY A 32 -13.93 -0.13 16.20
N ASP A 33 -13.19 0.83 15.67
CA ASP A 33 -13.55 1.61 14.47
C ASP A 33 -12.96 1.01 13.20
N ARG A 34 -13.61 1.18 12.04
CA ARG A 34 -13.12 0.71 10.73
C ARG A 34 -12.74 -0.78 10.68
N PHE A 35 -13.21 -1.55 11.65
CA PHE A 35 -13.05 -2.99 11.73
C PHE A 35 -13.45 -3.74 10.44
N PRO A 36 -14.57 -3.40 9.77
CA PRO A 36 -14.93 -4.03 8.50
C PRO A 36 -13.85 -3.86 7.43
N GLU A 37 -13.20 -2.70 7.35
CA GLU A 37 -12.15 -2.42 6.38
C GLU A 37 -10.91 -3.29 6.63
N LEU A 38 -10.51 -3.48 7.89
CA LEU A 38 -9.38 -4.35 8.24
C LEU A 38 -9.66 -5.82 7.89
N VAL A 39 -10.88 -6.32 8.11
CA VAL A 39 -11.25 -7.73 7.84
C VAL A 39 -11.32 -8.05 6.34
N GLN A 40 -11.53 -7.06 5.48
CA GLN A 40 -11.51 -7.27 4.03
C GLN A 40 -10.10 -7.51 3.47
N ILE A 41 -9.05 -7.18 4.22
CA ILE A 41 -7.65 -7.41 3.81
C ILE A 41 -7.31 -8.89 4.01
N LYS A 42 -7.27 -9.66 2.93
CA LYS A 42 -7.04 -11.11 2.94
C LYS A 42 -5.76 -11.51 2.21
N ARG A 43 -5.36 -10.73 1.21
CA ARG A 43 -4.27 -11.03 0.28
C ARG A 43 -3.27 -9.87 0.20
N PRO A 44 -2.03 -10.10 -0.26
CA PRO A 44 -1.03 -9.05 -0.44
C PRO A 44 -1.53 -7.84 -1.24
N GLU A 45 -2.33 -8.08 -2.27
CA GLU A 45 -2.84 -7.03 -3.17
C GLU A 45 -3.82 -6.08 -2.46
N ASP A 46 -4.50 -6.55 -1.42
CA ASP A 46 -5.43 -5.76 -0.62
C ASP A 46 -4.71 -4.68 0.21
N ILE A 47 -3.38 -4.77 0.35
CA ILE A 47 -2.55 -3.78 1.06
C ILE A 47 -2.27 -2.57 0.17
N PHE A 48 -2.15 -2.75 -1.15
CA PHE A 48 -1.72 -1.68 -2.07
C PHE A 48 -2.56 -0.41 -2.02
N PRO A 49 -3.90 -0.46 -1.83
CA PRO A 49 -4.71 0.74 -1.64
C PRO A 49 -4.31 1.59 -0.42
N TYR A 50 -3.67 0.99 0.59
CA TYR A 50 -3.23 1.66 1.81
C TYR A 50 -1.76 2.13 1.74
N LEU A 51 -1.11 1.96 0.59
CA LEU A 51 0.24 2.46 0.37
C LEU A 51 0.19 3.80 -0.36
N THR A 52 1.03 4.72 0.08
CA THR A 52 1.21 6.03 -0.58
C THR A 52 2.66 6.25 -0.95
N VAL A 53 2.89 7.08 -1.95
CA VAL A 53 4.22 7.45 -2.44
C VAL A 53 4.36 8.96 -2.34
N THR A 54 5.44 9.42 -1.73
CA THR A 54 5.83 10.83 -1.69
C THR A 54 7.17 10.99 -2.40
N VAL A 55 7.25 11.91 -3.37
CA VAL A 55 8.50 12.24 -4.04
C VAL A 55 9.11 13.46 -3.34
N HIS A 56 10.27 13.26 -2.72
CA HIS A 56 11.00 14.26 -1.96
C HIS A 56 11.95 15.09 -2.83
N ARG A 57 12.53 14.47 -3.87
CA ARG A 57 13.45 15.13 -4.83
C ARG A 57 13.28 14.58 -6.23
N GLY A 58 13.60 15.39 -7.23
CA GLY A 58 13.57 15.00 -8.65
C GLY A 58 12.18 14.91 -9.26
N ALA A 59 11.14 15.47 -8.60
CA ALA A 59 9.76 15.43 -9.06
C ALA A 59 9.58 16.07 -10.44
N ASP A 60 10.17 17.25 -10.69
CA ASP A 60 10.09 17.92 -12.01
C ASP A 60 10.63 17.05 -13.14
N ALA A 61 11.85 16.55 -12.96
CA ALA A 61 12.52 15.72 -13.97
C ALA A 61 11.75 14.41 -14.21
N LEU A 62 11.24 13.78 -13.15
CA LEU A 62 10.40 12.58 -13.25
C LEU A 62 9.09 12.88 -14.02
N MET A 63 8.38 13.95 -13.67
CA MET A 63 7.12 14.33 -14.32
C MET A 63 7.33 14.79 -15.77
N GLN A 64 8.52 15.30 -16.11
CA GLN A 64 8.89 15.63 -17.48
C GLN A 64 9.12 14.36 -18.30
N ARG A 65 9.95 13.42 -17.82
CA ARG A 65 10.17 12.12 -18.46
C ARG A 65 8.87 11.34 -18.64
N ARG A 66 8.05 11.27 -17.58
CA ARG A 66 6.79 10.52 -17.56
C ARG A 66 5.58 11.33 -17.96
N SER A 67 5.76 12.39 -18.76
CA SER A 67 4.71 13.39 -18.99
C SER A 67 3.41 12.83 -19.57
N ARG A 68 3.51 11.78 -20.41
CA ARG A 68 2.39 11.06 -21.01
C ARG A 68 1.50 10.37 -19.98
N TRP A 69 2.07 9.87 -18.89
CA TRP A 69 1.39 9.08 -17.84
C TRP A 69 1.14 9.88 -16.56
N ALA A 70 1.82 11.02 -16.39
CA ALA A 70 1.78 11.81 -15.17
C ALA A 70 0.51 12.67 -14.98
N ARG A 71 -0.40 12.74 -15.96
CA ARG A 71 -1.51 13.72 -15.96
C ARG A 71 -2.32 13.77 -14.67
N GLU A 72 -2.65 12.61 -14.11
CA GLU A 72 -3.53 12.49 -12.94
C GLU A 72 -2.86 12.86 -11.62
N ILE A 73 -1.53 12.71 -11.51
CA ILE A 73 -0.81 12.87 -10.25
C ILE A 73 0.25 13.97 -10.28
N ARG A 74 0.52 14.58 -11.45
CA ARG A 74 1.57 15.57 -11.66
C ARG A 74 1.54 16.68 -10.62
N ASN A 75 0.39 17.34 -10.47
CA ASN A 75 0.30 18.51 -9.58
C ASN A 75 0.54 18.14 -8.12
N ASP A 76 0.02 16.98 -7.70
CA ASP A 76 0.23 16.50 -6.33
C ASP A 76 1.68 16.12 -6.09
N VAL A 77 2.32 15.42 -7.04
CA VAL A 77 3.73 15.05 -6.95
C VAL A 77 4.65 16.27 -6.95
N LEU A 78 4.41 17.26 -7.82
CA LEU A 78 5.18 18.51 -7.85
C LEU A 78 4.99 19.36 -6.58
N ALA A 79 3.83 19.24 -5.94
CA ALA A 79 3.55 19.89 -4.65
C ALA A 79 4.11 19.10 -3.45
N GLY A 80 4.82 17.98 -3.67
CA GLY A 80 5.36 17.12 -2.62
C GLY A 80 4.28 16.39 -1.82
N LYS A 81 3.07 16.25 -2.36
CA LYS A 81 1.98 15.53 -1.71
C LYS A 81 2.12 14.02 -1.93
N ALA A 82 1.68 13.26 -0.92
CA ALA A 82 1.52 11.83 -1.04
C ALA A 82 0.44 11.48 -2.08
N VAL A 83 0.75 10.55 -2.98
CA VAL A 83 -0.18 9.99 -3.96
C VAL A 83 -0.34 8.49 -3.74
N SER A 84 -1.42 7.87 -4.22
CA SER A 84 -1.58 6.42 -4.02
C SER A 84 -0.52 5.62 -4.77
N TYR A 85 -0.05 4.54 -4.15
CA TYR A 85 0.92 3.61 -4.75
C TYR A 85 0.45 3.13 -6.12
N GLY A 86 -0.81 2.70 -6.22
CA GLY A 86 -1.38 2.22 -7.48
C GLY A 86 -1.39 3.28 -8.59
N ARG A 87 -1.62 4.56 -8.28
CA ARG A 87 -1.55 5.64 -9.29
C ARG A 87 -0.11 5.96 -9.66
N PHE A 88 0.81 5.94 -8.70
CA PHE A 88 2.22 6.19 -8.95
C PHE A 88 2.86 5.09 -9.79
N THR A 89 2.57 3.82 -9.50
CA THR A 89 3.06 2.66 -10.27
C THR A 89 2.68 2.73 -11.75
N LYS A 90 1.55 3.36 -12.10
CA LYS A 90 1.14 3.53 -13.50
C LYS A 90 2.08 4.42 -14.31
N LEU A 91 2.91 5.25 -13.67
CA LEU A 91 3.95 6.01 -14.37
C LEU A 91 4.96 5.11 -15.08
N PHE A 92 5.10 3.88 -14.60
CA PHE A 92 6.10 2.91 -15.05
C PHE A 92 5.46 1.74 -15.80
N TRP A 93 4.16 1.81 -16.13
CA TRP A 93 3.43 0.74 -16.81
C TRP A 93 3.49 0.91 -18.35
N ARG A 94 4.07 -0.09 -19.04
CA ARG A 94 4.12 -0.27 -20.50
C ARG A 94 4.87 0.81 -21.31
N ASP A 95 6.19 0.77 -21.21
CA ASP A 95 7.08 0.78 -22.39
C ASP A 95 8.38 0.06 -21.98
N ILE A 96 8.51 -1.21 -22.39
CA ILE A 96 9.70 -2.07 -22.17
C ILE A 96 10.85 -1.67 -23.14
N ASP A 97 10.55 -0.79 -24.11
CA ASP A 97 11.46 -0.38 -25.19
C ASP A 97 12.03 1.04 -25.02
N GLU A 98 11.77 1.73 -23.90
CA GLU A 98 12.49 2.96 -23.58
C GLU A 98 13.63 2.63 -22.63
N GLU A 99 14.83 3.14 -22.92
CA GLU A 99 15.98 3.22 -22.02
C GLU A 99 15.62 4.08 -20.79
N ASP A 100 14.64 3.66 -19.99
CA ASP A 100 14.13 4.40 -18.86
C ASP A 100 14.72 3.83 -17.55
N PRO A 101 15.76 4.48 -17.00
CA PRO A 101 16.41 4.01 -15.78
C PRO A 101 15.47 3.98 -14.57
N ASP A 102 14.44 4.83 -14.51
CA ASP A 102 13.51 4.85 -13.38
C ASP A 102 12.50 3.69 -13.42
N GLY A 103 12.13 3.22 -14.62
CA GLY A 103 11.22 2.08 -14.78
C GLY A 103 11.83 0.79 -14.25
N ASP A 104 13.08 0.53 -14.65
CA ASP A 104 13.85 -0.63 -14.18
C ASP A 104 14.15 -0.56 -12.69
N GLU A 105 14.48 0.63 -12.16
CA GLU A 105 14.69 0.81 -10.73
C GLU A 105 13.39 0.66 -9.94
N TRP A 106 12.29 1.24 -10.43
CA TRP A 106 10.96 1.05 -9.82
C TRP A 106 10.59 -0.43 -9.77
N HIS A 107 10.80 -1.18 -10.86
CA HIS A 107 10.55 -2.62 -10.89
C HIS A 107 11.48 -3.39 -9.94
N ARG A 108 12.78 -3.09 -9.92
CA ARG A 108 13.74 -3.73 -9.00
C ARG A 108 13.43 -3.47 -7.53
N HIS A 109 12.98 -2.26 -7.19
CA HIS A 109 12.73 -1.90 -5.79
C HIS A 109 11.33 -2.25 -5.31
N PHE A 110 10.34 -2.26 -6.21
CA PHE A 110 8.91 -2.33 -5.84
C PHE A 110 8.12 -3.42 -6.58
N ALA A 111 8.81 -4.29 -7.34
CA ALA A 111 8.27 -5.55 -7.86
C ALA A 111 9.23 -6.74 -7.63
N SER A 112 10.25 -6.58 -6.77
CA SER A 112 11.17 -7.67 -6.40
C SER A 112 10.60 -8.58 -5.32
N THR A 113 11.23 -9.76 -5.18
CA THR A 113 11.00 -10.70 -4.08
C THR A 113 11.19 -10.05 -2.71
N PHE A 114 12.09 -9.07 -2.61
CA PHE A 114 12.30 -8.32 -1.37
C PHE A 114 11.06 -7.47 -1.02
N PHE A 115 10.53 -6.70 -1.98
CA PHE A 115 9.30 -5.93 -1.77
C PHE A 115 8.12 -6.85 -1.44
N ALA A 116 8.00 -8.01 -2.12
CA ALA A 116 6.98 -9.01 -1.81
C ALA A 116 7.09 -9.53 -0.35
N GLY A 117 8.32 -9.68 0.18
CA GLY A 117 8.57 -10.02 1.58
C GLY A 117 8.10 -8.96 2.57
N GLU A 118 8.28 -7.67 2.25
CA GLU A 118 7.78 -6.56 3.08
C GLU A 118 6.25 -6.50 3.08
N ILE A 119 5.61 -6.71 1.92
CA ILE A 119 4.14 -6.76 1.82
C ILE A 119 3.60 -7.97 2.60
N THR A 120 4.26 -9.12 2.50
CA THR A 120 3.91 -10.31 3.31
C THR A 120 4.02 -10.01 4.80
N SER A 121 5.10 -9.33 5.22
CA SER A 121 5.30 -8.96 6.63
C SER A 121 4.21 -7.99 7.13
N LEU A 122 3.75 -7.05 6.29
CA LEU A 122 2.61 -6.20 6.60
C LEU A 122 1.31 -7.01 6.71
N LEU A 123 1.09 -7.94 5.79
CA LEU A 123 -0.08 -8.82 5.83
C LEU A 123 -0.11 -9.65 7.11
N ASP A 124 1.03 -10.15 7.56
CA ASP A 124 1.13 -10.92 8.80
C ASP A 124 0.83 -10.07 10.05
N LYS A 125 1.17 -8.77 10.04
CA LYS A 125 0.73 -7.83 11.08
C LYS A 125 -0.78 -7.64 11.06
N VAL A 126 -1.38 -7.43 9.88
CA VAL A 126 -2.84 -7.32 9.71
C VAL A 126 -3.54 -8.58 10.22
N ARG A 127 -3.07 -9.77 9.81
CA ARG A 127 -3.60 -11.06 10.28
C ARG A 127 -3.46 -11.24 11.79
N SER A 128 -2.38 -10.75 12.38
CA SER A 128 -2.19 -10.80 13.83
C SER A 128 -3.18 -9.89 14.55
N ALA A 129 -3.44 -8.68 14.03
CA ALA A 129 -4.47 -7.78 14.54
C ALA A 129 -5.87 -8.39 14.39
N GLN A 130 -6.22 -8.94 13.22
CA GLN A 130 -7.49 -9.63 12.98
C GLN A 130 -7.72 -10.79 13.99
N ARG A 131 -6.69 -11.60 14.26
CA ARG A 131 -6.76 -12.68 15.27
C ARG A 131 -6.93 -12.15 16.69
N ALA A 132 -6.28 -11.04 17.03
CA ALA A 132 -6.45 -10.39 18.33
C ALA A 132 -7.89 -9.88 18.50
N LEU A 133 -8.44 -9.25 17.47
CA LEU A 133 -9.83 -8.76 17.44
C LEU A 133 -10.84 -9.90 17.55
N GLN A 134 -10.63 -11.01 16.84
CA GLN A 134 -11.48 -12.19 16.92
C GLN A 134 -11.52 -12.80 18.33
N ARG A 135 -10.44 -12.65 19.11
CA ARG A 135 -10.33 -13.11 20.50
C ARG A 135 -10.72 -12.03 21.52
N SER A 136 -11.08 -10.83 21.06
CA SER A 136 -11.42 -9.72 21.95
C SER A 136 -12.72 -10.00 22.70
N ASN A 137 -12.73 -9.67 23.99
CA ASN A 137 -13.95 -9.69 24.81
C ASN A 137 -14.76 -8.39 24.68
N ASP A 138 -14.26 -7.41 23.91
CA ASP A 138 -14.96 -6.16 23.67
C ASP A 138 -16.31 -6.40 22.95
N VAL A 139 -17.37 -5.79 23.48
CA VAL A 139 -18.74 -6.00 23.01
C VAL A 139 -18.94 -5.48 21.59
N LEU A 140 -18.36 -4.33 21.25
CA LEU A 140 -18.48 -3.73 19.91
C LEU A 140 -17.74 -4.58 18.88
N ILE A 141 -16.53 -5.03 19.20
CA ILE A 141 -15.75 -5.90 18.32
C ILE A 141 -16.47 -7.25 18.10
N ARG A 142 -17.06 -7.82 19.16
CA ARG A 142 -17.84 -9.06 19.05
C ARG A 142 -19.09 -8.90 18.20
N MET A 143 -19.85 -7.81 18.38
CA MET A 143 -21.02 -7.51 17.57
C MET A 143 -20.66 -7.36 16.08
N ASN A 144 -19.54 -6.70 15.80
CA ASN A 144 -19.04 -6.53 14.43
C ASN A 144 -18.61 -7.87 13.81
N TRP A 145 -17.96 -8.75 14.59
CA TRP A 145 -17.57 -10.09 14.11
C TRP A 145 -18.78 -10.98 13.82
N ASP A 146 -19.77 -10.98 14.71
CA ASP A 146 -21.02 -11.71 14.54
C ASP A 146 -21.80 -11.22 13.31
N PHE A 147 -21.84 -9.91 13.08
CA PHE A 147 -22.45 -9.33 11.89
C PHE A 147 -21.74 -9.77 10.61
N LEU A 148 -20.41 -9.62 10.53
CA LEU A 148 -19.66 -10.01 9.34
C LEU A 148 -19.75 -11.51 9.05
N SER A 149 -19.72 -12.38 10.06
CA SER A 149 -19.85 -13.82 9.86
C SER A 149 -21.20 -14.26 9.26
N ARG A 150 -22.25 -13.45 9.44
CA ARG A 150 -23.58 -13.70 8.87
C ARG A 150 -23.73 -13.16 7.44
N VAL A 151 -22.93 -12.16 7.08
CA VAL A 151 -22.99 -11.49 5.76
C VAL A 151 -21.97 -12.09 4.78
N ILE A 152 -20.87 -12.63 5.27
CA ILE A 152 -19.82 -13.28 4.47
C ILE A 152 -20.25 -14.72 4.16
N THR A 153 -20.53 -15.01 2.90
CA THR A 153 -20.83 -16.36 2.41
C THR A 153 -19.65 -17.34 2.63
N PRO A 154 -19.89 -18.66 2.82
CA PRO A 154 -18.85 -19.64 3.15
C PRO A 154 -17.68 -19.72 2.16
N LYS A 155 -17.86 -19.27 0.91
CA LYS A 155 -16.80 -19.22 -0.11
C LYS A 155 -15.71 -18.17 0.16
N ASP A 156 -15.95 -17.24 1.06
CA ASP A 156 -15.07 -16.11 1.36
C ASP A 156 -14.35 -16.25 2.71
N GLN A 157 -14.51 -17.38 3.39
CA GLN A 157 -13.72 -17.67 4.59
C GLN A 157 -12.27 -17.99 4.19
N PRO A 158 -11.26 -17.36 4.83
CA PRO A 158 -9.88 -17.76 4.62
C PRO A 158 -9.73 -19.23 5.02
N ALA A 159 -9.22 -20.05 4.10
CA ALA A 159 -8.77 -21.40 4.43
C ALA A 159 -7.64 -21.26 5.46
N PHE A 160 -7.88 -21.81 6.66
CA PHE A 160 -6.92 -21.86 7.75
C PHE A 160 -5.74 -22.78 7.43
#